data_AF-A0A352KUG3-F1
#
_entry.id   AF-A0A352KUG3-F1
#
_cell.length_a   1.000
_cell.length_b   1.000
_cell.length_c   1.000
_cell.angle_alpha   90.00
_cell.angle_beta   90.00
_cell.angle_gamma   90.00
#
_symmetry.space_group_name_H-M   'P 1'
#
loop_
_entity.id
_entity.type
_entity.pdbx_description
1 polymer ?
#
loop_
_entity_poly.entity_id
_entity_poly.type
_entity_poly.pdbx_seq_one_letter_code
_entity_poly.pdbx_strand_id
1 'polypeptide(L)'
;MLSERLWTVSLRDRREAAEDARNFRFASLKVEPAQTVYQRYEDADLKATEQTVTLQARWDQPATPWSVWAGLGLVLCAGSLGGWQLLRRRAAATSVKPERWTMPTELTPFSVLAVLQRIDSEGGLSAERRRELADVMQRIERHYFGMSDRETAPDLAAELRRWIETA
;
A
#
# COMPACT_ATOMS: atom_id res chain seq x y z
N MET A 1 49.64 -42.04 -24.24
CA MET A 1 48.28 -42.31 -23.74
C MET A 1 47.98 -41.29 -22.66
N LEU A 2 46.93 -40.48 -22.85
CA LEU A 2 46.47 -39.52 -21.85
C LEU A 2 45.32 -40.20 -21.08
N SER A 3 45.42 -40.32 -19.76
CA SER A 3 44.34 -40.85 -18.92
C SER A 3 43.85 -39.72 -18.02
N GLU A 4 42.56 -39.40 -18.11
CA GLU A 4 41.90 -38.42 -17.24
C GLU A 4 41.09 -39.13 -16.15
N ARG A 5 41.07 -38.56 -14.95
CA ARG A 5 40.29 -39.07 -13.81
C ARG A 5 39.71 -37.90 -13.02
N LEU A 6 38.37 -37.81 -12.97
CA LEU A 6 37.63 -36.79 -12.22
C LEU A 6 37.01 -37.37 -10.95
N TRP A 7 37.15 -36.66 -9.84
CA TRP A 7 36.63 -37.05 -8.52
C TRP A 7 35.98 -35.83 -7.87
N THR A 8 34.81 -36.01 -7.24
CA THR A 8 34.13 -34.95 -6.49
C THR A 8 34.00 -35.39 -5.03
N VAL A 9 34.42 -34.53 -4.10
CA VAL A 9 34.32 -34.78 -2.67
C VAL A 9 33.45 -33.70 -2.05
N SER A 10 32.39 -34.10 -1.36
CA SER A 10 31.53 -33.18 -0.60
C SER A 10 31.89 -33.27 0.88
N LEU A 11 32.28 -32.13 1.46
CA LEU A 11 32.62 -32.02 2.88
C LEU A 11 31.45 -31.38 3.64
N ARG A 12 31.19 -31.84 4.87
CA ARG A 12 30.21 -31.24 5.79
C ARG A 12 30.94 -30.54 6.92
N ASP A 13 30.41 -29.40 7.32
CA ASP A 13 30.98 -28.61 8.41
C ASP A 13 30.84 -29.34 9.75
N ARG A 14 31.95 -29.43 10.50
CA ARG A 14 31.97 -29.90 11.89
C ARG A 14 32.11 -28.65 12.75
N ARG A 15 30.98 -28.18 13.28
CA ARG A 15 30.81 -26.91 14.02
C ARG A 15 31.75 -26.67 15.22
N GLU A 16 32.60 -27.63 15.59
CA GLU A 16 33.55 -27.53 16.71
C GLU A 16 35.01 -27.25 16.29
N ALA A 17 35.33 -27.24 14.99
CA ALA A 17 36.69 -26.95 14.49
C ALA A 17 36.87 -25.46 14.15
N ALA A 18 36.55 -24.55 15.08
CA ALA A 18 36.32 -23.14 14.75
C ALA A 18 37.56 -22.22 14.76
N GLU A 19 38.74 -22.68 15.20
CA GLU A 19 39.94 -21.83 15.21
C GLU A 19 40.92 -22.10 14.05
N ASP A 20 41.05 -23.35 13.60
CA ASP A 20 41.98 -23.74 12.51
C ASP A 20 41.36 -23.74 11.11
N ALA A 21 40.06 -23.49 10.97
CA ALA A 21 39.34 -23.53 9.68
C ALA A 21 39.65 -22.36 8.72
N ARG A 22 40.74 -21.61 8.97
CA ARG A 22 41.20 -20.54 8.08
C ARG A 22 42.10 -21.03 6.96
N ASN A 23 42.61 -22.26 7.01
CA ASN A 23 43.55 -22.77 6.00
C ASN A 23 43.03 -24.06 5.38
N PHE A 24 43.02 -24.12 4.05
CA PHE A 24 42.80 -25.32 3.27
C PHE A 24 44.11 -25.80 2.68
N ARG A 25 44.45 -27.08 2.85
CA ARG A 25 45.66 -27.67 2.26
C ARG A 25 45.30 -28.75 1.25
N PHE A 26 45.78 -28.61 0.01
CA PHE A 26 45.67 -29.64 -1.01
C PHE A 26 46.43 -30.91 -0.57
N ALA A 27 45.89 -32.08 -0.94
CA ALA A 27 46.51 -33.37 -0.64
C ALA A 27 47.91 -33.47 -1.26
N SER A 28 48.85 -34.07 -0.54
CA SER A 28 50.17 -34.36 -1.08
C SER A 28 50.13 -35.60 -1.99
N LEU A 29 50.91 -35.56 -3.06
CA LEU A 29 51.13 -36.71 -3.93
C LEU A 29 52.14 -37.67 -3.27
N LYS A 30 51.88 -38.97 -3.36
CA LYS A 30 52.77 -40.01 -2.82
C LYS A 30 53.99 -40.27 -3.73
N VAL A 31 53.91 -39.84 -4.98
CA VAL A 31 54.95 -39.99 -6.00
C VAL A 31 55.39 -38.60 -6.45
N GLU A 32 56.67 -38.45 -6.79
CA GLU A 32 57.22 -37.18 -7.23
C GLU A 32 56.75 -36.87 -8.67
N PRO A 33 55.94 -35.81 -8.87
CA PRO A 33 55.43 -35.46 -10.18
C PRO A 33 56.43 -34.57 -10.93
N ALA A 34 56.47 -34.67 -12.26
CA ALA A 34 57.27 -33.76 -13.09
C ALA A 34 56.79 -32.29 -12.96
N GLN A 35 55.50 -32.07 -12.70
CA GLN A 35 54.92 -30.75 -12.45
C GLN A 35 53.62 -30.88 -11.64
N THR A 36 53.39 -29.97 -10.69
CA THR A 36 52.11 -29.85 -9.96
C THR A 36 51.61 -28.43 -10.03
N VAL A 37 50.33 -28.24 -10.34
CA VAL A 37 49.66 -26.95 -10.34
C VAL A 37 48.43 -27.05 -9.45
N TYR A 38 48.37 -26.25 -8.40
CA TYR A 38 47.19 -26.09 -7.57
C TYR A 38 46.38 -24.89 -8.06
N GLN A 39 45.06 -25.00 -8.10
CA GLN A 39 44.19 -23.93 -8.60
C GLN A 39 42.98 -23.74 -7.68
N ARG A 40 42.50 -22.51 -7.57
CA ARG A 40 41.28 -22.13 -6.84
C ARG A 40 40.43 -21.22 -7.70
N TYR A 41 39.11 -21.32 -7.54
CA TYR A 41 38.16 -20.34 -8.08
C TYR A 41 38.28 -18.98 -7.36
N GLU A 42 38.48 -17.93 -8.13
CA GLU A 42 38.39 -16.54 -7.72
C GLU A 42 37.50 -15.82 -8.74
N ASP A 43 36.33 -15.37 -8.31
CA ASP A 43 35.31 -14.76 -9.19
C ASP A 43 34.99 -15.64 -10.42
N ALA A 44 34.70 -16.92 -10.17
CA ALA A 44 34.44 -17.96 -11.17
C ALA A 44 35.62 -18.36 -12.09
N ASP A 45 36.78 -17.71 -11.98
CA ASP A 45 37.98 -18.06 -12.74
C ASP A 45 38.94 -18.95 -11.95
N LEU A 46 39.57 -19.92 -12.61
CA LEU A 46 40.61 -20.74 -12.02
C LEU A 46 41.95 -19.99 -12.00
N LYS A 47 42.48 -19.72 -10.81
CA LYS A 47 43.80 -19.10 -10.61
C LYS A 47 44.75 -20.06 -9.91
N ALA A 48 46.01 -20.07 -10.36
CA ALA A 48 47.07 -20.84 -9.72
C ALA A 48 47.30 -20.35 -8.28
N THR A 49 47.57 -21.28 -7.36
CA THR A 49 47.73 -20.99 -5.94
C THR A 49 48.75 -21.91 -5.29
N GLU A 50 49.07 -21.65 -4.02
CA GLU A 50 49.95 -22.50 -3.22
C GLU A 50 49.22 -23.77 -2.76
N GLN A 51 49.99 -24.75 -2.27
CA GLN A 51 49.40 -25.97 -1.72
C GLN A 51 48.54 -25.69 -0.47
N THR A 52 48.84 -24.63 0.27
CA THR A 52 48.03 -24.19 1.42
C THR A 52 47.43 -22.84 1.11
N VAL A 53 46.12 -22.71 1.27
CA VAL A 53 45.35 -21.52 0.92
C VAL A 53 44.55 -21.05 2.11
N THR A 54 44.65 -19.76 2.42
CA THR A 54 43.82 -19.14 3.44
C THR A 54 42.39 -18.94 2.91
N LEU A 55 41.42 -19.52 3.60
CA LEU A 55 39.99 -19.36 3.38
C LEU A 55 39.55 -18.00 3.92
N GLN A 56 38.76 -17.27 3.13
CA GLN A 56 38.12 -16.05 3.61
C GLN A 56 37.03 -16.41 4.61
N ALA A 57 37.16 -15.90 5.83
CA ALA A 57 36.22 -16.17 6.92
C ALA A 57 34.86 -15.47 6.76
N ARG A 58 34.70 -14.60 5.76
CA ARG A 58 33.60 -13.64 5.68
C ARG A 58 33.03 -13.64 4.27
N TRP A 59 32.01 -14.46 4.04
CA TRP A 59 31.13 -14.31 2.89
C TRP A 59 30.29 -13.05 3.05
N ASP A 60 30.07 -12.35 1.93
CA ASP A 60 29.31 -11.11 1.74
C ASP A 60 28.51 -10.67 2.96
N GLN A 61 29.11 -9.80 3.76
CA GLN A 61 28.27 -8.94 4.58
C GLN A 61 27.67 -7.90 3.67
N PRO A 62 26.34 -7.72 3.67
CA PRO A 62 25.73 -6.66 2.89
C PRO A 62 26.42 -5.35 3.31
N ALA A 63 26.95 -4.62 2.32
CA ALA A 63 27.66 -3.36 2.53
C ALA A 63 26.83 -2.35 3.32
N THR A 64 25.50 -2.51 3.33
CA THR A 64 24.57 -1.72 4.10
C THR A 64 23.80 -2.60 5.08
N PRO A 65 23.85 -2.32 6.40
CA PRO A 65 23.07 -3.06 7.37
C PRO A 65 21.57 -2.77 7.16
N TRP A 66 20.73 -3.80 7.33
CA TRP A 66 19.28 -3.71 7.16
C TRP A 66 18.61 -2.62 8.01
N SER A 67 19.24 -2.25 9.13
CA SER A 67 18.79 -1.17 10.02
C SER A 67 18.74 0.20 9.35
N VAL A 68 19.60 0.45 8.35
CA VAL A 68 19.56 1.70 7.57
C VAL A 68 18.28 1.79 6.76
N TRP A 69 17.86 0.70 6.12
CA TRP A 69 16.60 0.63 5.39
C TRP A 69 15.39 0.75 6.32
N ALA A 70 15.45 0.12 7.50
CA ALA A 70 14.41 0.26 8.51
C ALA A 70 14.27 1.70 9.02
N GLY A 71 15.40 2.39 9.26
CA GLY A 71 15.42 3.79 9.66
C GLY A 71 14.83 4.72 8.60
N LEU A 72 15.20 4.52 7.33
CA LEU A 72 14.64 5.29 6.22
C LEU A 72 13.12 5.09 6.09
N GLY A 73 12.66 3.84 6.20
CA GLY A 73 11.23 3.52 6.18
C GLY A 73 10.45 4.20 7.31
N LEU A 74 11.00 4.22 8.53
CA LEU A 74 10.38 4.88 9.67
C LEU A 74 10.22 6.39 9.45
N VAL A 75 11.26 7.05 8.92
CA VAL A 75 11.24 8.50 8.64
C VAL A 75 10.19 8.84 7.59
N LEU A 76 10.07 8.05 6.53
CA LEU A 76 9.06 8.26 5.48
C LEU A 76 7.63 8.03 6.01
N CYS A 77 7.42 7.00 6.83
CA CYS A 77 6.14 6.73 7.48
C CYS A 77 5.75 7.88 8.45
N ALA A 78 6.68 8.34 9.28
CA ALA A 78 6.42 9.44 10.20
C ALA A 78 6.16 10.77 9.45
N GLY A 79 6.93 11.05 8.40
CA GLY A 79 6.76 12.24 7.56
C GLY A 79 5.42 12.24 6.81
N SER A 80 5.01 11.11 6.26
CA SER A 80 3.72 10.98 5.56
C SER A 80 2.53 11.10 6.52
N LEU A 81 2.57 10.46 7.69
CA LEU A 81 1.53 10.64 8.72
C LEU A 81 1.46 12.08 9.22
N GLY A 82 2.61 12.69 9.53
CA GLY A 82 2.67 14.07 10.01
C GLY A 82 2.17 15.07 8.97
N GLY A 83 2.59 14.92 7.71
CA GLY A 83 2.12 15.71 6.57
C GLY A 83 0.61 15.56 6.38
N TRP A 84 0.09 14.33 6.37
CA TRP A 84 -1.34 14.07 6.23
C TRP A 84 -2.17 14.70 7.35
N GLN A 85 -1.74 14.63 8.61
CA GLN A 85 -2.44 15.30 9.71
C GLN A 85 -2.43 16.82 9.58
N LEU A 86 -1.30 17.41 9.15
CA LEU A 86 -1.20 18.85 8.90
C LEU A 86 -2.15 19.30 7.78
N LEU A 87 -2.24 18.53 6.69
CA LEU A 87 -3.19 18.79 5.61
C LEU A 87 -4.64 18.69 6.10
N ARG A 88 -4.98 17.67 6.88
CA ARG A 88 -6.34 17.53 7.46
C ARG A 88 -6.70 18.68 8.41
N ARG A 89 -5.76 19.13 9.23
CA ARG A 89 -5.96 20.27 10.13
C ARG A 89 -6.18 21.58 9.37
N ARG A 90 -5.44 21.80 8.28
CA ARG A 90 -5.66 22.95 7.39
C ARG A 90 -7.01 22.89 6.70
N ALA A 91 -7.42 21.72 6.20
CA ALA A 91 -8.75 21.53 5.61
C ALA A 91 -9.88 21.78 6.62
N ALA A 92 -9.71 21.36 7.88
CA ALA A 92 -10.68 21.62 8.95
C ALA A 92 -10.73 23.10 9.38
N ALA A 93 -9.60 23.82 9.33
CA ALA A 93 -9.55 25.25 9.62
C ALA A 93 -10.23 26.10 8.53
N THR A 94 -10.35 25.57 7.31
CA THR A 94 -11.12 26.17 6.21
C THR A 94 -12.52 25.54 6.10
N SER A 95 -13.17 25.27 7.24
CA SER A 95 -14.59 24.98 7.26
C SER A 95 -15.38 26.28 7.03
N VAL A 96 -15.30 26.81 5.80
CA VAL A 96 -16.46 27.47 5.22
C VAL A 96 -17.49 26.36 5.15
N LYS A 97 -18.51 26.43 6.01
CA LYS A 97 -19.65 25.51 6.00
C LYS A 97 -20.14 25.50 4.55
N PRO A 98 -19.95 24.43 3.77
CA PRO A 98 -20.55 24.40 2.44
C PRO A 98 -22.06 24.56 2.70
N GLU A 99 -22.74 25.39 1.91
CA GLU A 99 -24.20 25.28 1.79
C GLU A 99 -24.48 23.80 1.52
N ARG A 100 -24.94 23.09 2.54
CA ARG A 100 -24.94 21.62 2.54
C ARG A 100 -25.86 21.09 1.44
N TRP A 101 -26.83 21.92 1.03
CA TRP A 101 -27.72 21.70 -0.08
C TRP A 101 -27.90 23.03 -0.84
N THR A 102 -27.67 23.01 -2.14
CA THR A 102 -27.87 24.16 -3.02
C THR A 102 -29.15 23.99 -3.81
N MET A 103 -29.81 25.11 -4.12
CA MET A 103 -30.98 25.11 -4.99
C MET A 103 -30.56 24.68 -6.41
N PRO A 104 -31.29 23.74 -7.06
CA PRO A 104 -31.08 23.41 -8.46
C PRO A 104 -31.26 24.65 -9.34
N THR A 105 -30.41 24.79 -10.37
CA THR A 105 -30.51 25.87 -11.36
C THR A 105 -31.83 25.82 -12.12
N GLU A 106 -32.39 24.61 -12.31
CA GLU A 106 -33.70 24.38 -12.91
C GLU A 106 -34.63 23.73 -11.88
N LEU A 107 -35.74 24.38 -11.56
CA LEU A 107 -36.76 23.88 -10.62
C LEU A 107 -37.79 23.04 -11.38
N THR A 108 -37.47 21.77 -11.60
CA THR A 108 -38.37 20.77 -12.16
C THR A 108 -38.81 19.80 -11.06
N PRO A 109 -39.96 19.13 -11.19
CA PRO A 109 -40.38 18.13 -10.20
C PRO A 109 -39.30 17.05 -9.97
N PHE A 110 -38.59 16.63 -11.02
CA PHE A 110 -37.49 15.68 -10.91
C PHE A 110 -36.28 16.24 -10.16
N SER A 111 -35.87 17.49 -10.44
CA SER A 111 -34.71 18.07 -9.76
C SER A 111 -34.99 18.32 -8.27
N VAL A 112 -36.22 18.71 -7.93
CA VAL A 112 -36.65 18.86 -6.54
C VAL A 112 -36.67 17.51 -5.82
N LEU A 113 -37.26 16.47 -6.41
CA LEU A 113 -37.28 15.13 -5.82
C LEU A 113 -35.88 14.56 -5.62
N ALA A 114 -34.97 14.78 -6.57
CA ALA A 114 -33.58 14.34 -6.45
C ALA A 114 -32.86 14.97 -5.25
N VAL A 115 -33.11 16.27 -4.97
CA VAL A 115 -32.53 16.94 -3.79
C VAL A 115 -33.20 16.45 -2.49
N LEU A 116 -34.53 16.30 -2.46
CA LEU A 116 -35.24 15.79 -1.28
C LEU A 116 -34.81 14.36 -0.92
N GLN A 117 -34.64 13.48 -1.92
CA GLN A 117 -34.15 12.11 -1.72
C GLN A 117 -32.71 12.08 -1.21
N ARG A 118 -31.88 13.03 -1.65
CA ARG A 118 -30.54 13.19 -1.15
C ARG A 118 -30.54 13.60 0.33
N ILE A 119 -31.40 14.54 0.73
CA ILE A 119 -31.59 14.95 2.13
C ILE A 119 -31.98 13.76 3.02
N ASP A 120 -32.87 12.88 2.55
CA ASP A 120 -33.24 11.67 3.31
C ASP A 120 -32.06 10.68 3.45
N SER A 121 -31.31 10.47 2.37
CA SER A 121 -30.21 9.49 2.32
C SER A 121 -28.96 9.87 3.10
N GLU A 122 -28.65 11.18 3.21
CA GLU A 122 -27.46 11.68 3.90
C GLU A 122 -27.60 11.60 5.44
N GLY A 123 -28.80 11.34 5.95
CA GLY A 123 -29.08 11.14 7.38
C GLY A 123 -29.02 12.44 8.20
N GLY A 124 -29.63 12.44 9.38
CA GLY A 124 -29.69 13.61 10.28
C GLY A 124 -31.11 14.07 10.62
N LEU A 125 -32.12 13.57 9.90
CA LEU A 125 -33.54 13.81 10.21
C LEU A 125 -34.04 12.89 11.32
N SER A 126 -34.91 13.40 12.20
CA SER A 126 -35.67 12.58 13.14
C SER A 126 -36.66 11.67 12.42
N ALA A 127 -37.19 10.65 13.10
CA ALA A 127 -38.17 9.74 12.51
C ALA A 127 -39.44 10.45 12.03
N GLU A 128 -39.85 11.51 12.75
CA GLU A 128 -41.01 12.35 12.43
C GLU A 128 -40.72 13.17 11.17
N ARG A 129 -39.56 13.83 11.10
CA ARG A 129 -39.15 14.61 9.92
C ARG A 129 -39.00 13.76 8.67
N ARG A 130 -38.49 12.53 8.81
CA ARG A 130 -38.40 11.60 7.67
C ARG A 130 -39.79 11.25 7.11
N ARG A 131 -40.79 11.07 7.98
CA ARG A 131 -42.18 10.83 7.54
C ARG A 131 -42.76 12.05 6.83
N GLU A 132 -42.56 13.24 7.37
CA GLU A 132 -42.99 14.49 6.73
C GLU A 132 -42.36 14.66 5.33
N LEU A 133 -41.07 14.35 5.18
CA LEU A 133 -40.36 14.42 3.91
C LEU A 133 -40.93 13.41 2.89
N ALA A 134 -41.20 12.18 3.32
CA ALA A 134 -41.80 11.14 2.48
C ALA A 134 -43.20 11.55 1.98
N ASP A 135 -44.02 12.16 2.84
CA ASP A 135 -45.34 12.67 2.47
C ASP A 135 -45.25 13.80 1.43
N VAL A 136 -44.26 14.68 1.55
CA VAL A 136 -44.00 15.77 0.60
C VAL A 136 -43.57 15.20 -0.76
N MET A 137 -42.63 14.24 -0.77
CA MET A 137 -42.20 13.56 -2.01
C MET A 137 -43.37 12.87 -2.71
N GLN A 138 -44.20 12.13 -1.97
CA GLN A 138 -45.36 11.44 -2.51
C GLN A 138 -46.41 12.42 -3.06
N ARG A 139 -46.60 13.58 -2.41
CA ARG A 139 -47.51 14.64 -2.90
C ARG A 139 -47.02 15.22 -4.22
N ILE A 140 -45.72 15.52 -4.35
CA ILE A 140 -45.12 16.02 -5.60
C ILE A 140 -45.26 14.97 -6.71
N GLU A 141 -44.99 13.70 -6.42
CA GLU A 141 -45.10 12.62 -7.40
C GLU A 141 -46.53 12.42 -7.91
N ARG A 142 -47.52 12.39 -7.00
CA ARG A 142 -48.93 12.22 -7.40
C ARG A 142 -49.44 13.37 -8.27
N HIS A 143 -49.01 14.59 -7.98
CA HIS A 143 -49.45 15.77 -8.72
C HIS A 143 -48.79 15.88 -10.11
N TYR A 144 -47.47 15.68 -10.20
CA TYR A 144 -46.73 15.89 -11.45
C TYR A 144 -46.58 14.62 -12.32
N PHE A 145 -46.70 13.42 -11.74
CA PHE A 145 -46.53 12.14 -12.44
C PHE A 145 -47.76 11.21 -12.34
N GLY A 146 -48.77 11.58 -11.56
CA GLY A 146 -50.01 10.82 -11.45
C GLY A 146 -51.02 11.14 -12.55
N MET A 147 -51.99 10.24 -12.76
CA MET A 147 -53.08 10.41 -13.73
C MET A 147 -54.24 11.29 -13.22
N SER A 148 -54.10 11.86 -12.01
CA SER A 148 -55.20 12.52 -11.28
C SER A 148 -54.91 14.00 -11.06
N ASP A 149 -55.48 14.85 -11.93
CA ASP A 149 -55.24 16.30 -11.98
C ASP A 149 -56.16 17.10 -11.03
N ARG A 150 -56.36 16.63 -9.80
CA ARG A 150 -57.38 17.20 -8.87
C ARG A 150 -56.84 17.89 -7.62
N GLU A 151 -55.51 17.92 -7.43
CA GLU A 151 -54.89 18.51 -6.23
C GLU A 151 -54.21 19.85 -6.57
N THR A 152 -54.25 20.81 -5.65
CA THR A 152 -53.60 22.13 -5.82
C THR A 152 -52.10 21.94 -6.07
N ALA A 153 -51.56 22.66 -7.06
CA ALA A 153 -50.15 22.58 -7.44
C ALA A 153 -49.21 22.83 -6.24
N PRO A 154 -48.30 21.90 -5.90
CA PRO A 154 -47.32 22.11 -4.85
C PRO A 154 -46.31 23.19 -5.26
N ASP A 155 -45.99 24.10 -4.35
CA ASP A 155 -44.90 25.06 -4.56
C ASP A 155 -43.54 24.39 -4.32
N LEU A 156 -42.95 23.91 -5.42
CA LEU A 156 -41.66 23.23 -5.44
C LEU A 156 -40.53 24.08 -4.84
N ALA A 157 -40.56 25.41 -5.03
CA ALA A 157 -39.52 26.30 -4.55
C ALA A 157 -39.62 26.51 -3.03
N ALA A 158 -40.84 26.67 -2.51
CA ALA A 158 -41.09 26.85 -1.08
C ALA A 158 -40.80 25.58 -0.28
N GLU A 159 -41.22 24.40 -0.77
CA GLU A 159 -40.95 23.12 -0.10
C GLU A 159 -39.44 22.84 -0.08
N LEU A 160 -38.76 23.03 -1.21
CA LEU A 160 -37.32 22.79 -1.28
C LEU A 160 -36.53 23.74 -0.37
N ARG A 161 -36.85 25.04 -0.35
CA ARG A 161 -36.20 26.01 0.56
C ARG A 161 -36.39 25.63 2.02
N ARG A 162 -37.61 25.27 2.40
CA ARG A 162 -37.91 24.85 3.78
C ARG A 162 -37.02 23.70 4.20
N TRP A 163 -36.84 22.70 3.34
CA TRP A 163 -36.00 21.53 3.65
C TRP A 163 -34.51 21.83 3.62
N ILE A 164 -34.04 22.70 2.73
CA ILE A 164 -32.64 23.16 2.72
C ILE A 164 -32.28 23.97 3.97
N GLU A 165 -33.22 24.78 4.50
CA GLU A 165 -32.99 25.63 5.68
C GLU A 165 -33.11 24.87 7.01
N THR A 166 -33.88 23.78 7.05
CA THR A 166 -34.20 23.07 8.30
C THR A 166 -33.56 21.69 8.47
N ALA A 167 -32.94 21.14 7.42
CA ALA A 167 -32.11 19.92 7.50
C ALA A 167 -30.71 20.22 8.06
#